data_AF-A0AA42PJ48-F1
#
_entry.id   AF-A0AA42PJ48-F1
#
_cell.length_a   1.000
_cell.length_b   1.000
_cell.length_c   1.000
_cell.angle_alpha   90.00
_cell.angle_beta   90.00
_cell.angle_gamma   90.00
#
_symmetry.space_group_name_H-M   'P 1'
#
loop_
_entity.id
_entity.type
_entity.pdbx_description
1 polymer ?
#
loop_
_entity_poly.entity_id
_entity_poly.type
_entity_poly.pdbx_seq_one_letter_code
_entity_poly.pdbx_strand_id
1 'polypeptide(L)'
;MITNERYFSLLKHEIERGSLPRLKLAMECIRADYVKGKVEQGLLDPKLVRMKSMGLMVSQGLVDVRGKGDLTPIMWACIVYRQKSLDGDHLGAQAADAIADWLLQEQASVGAQGGREIIRSTDRRTGETVHERGRGKTIMEALGWANLPPSVQHHIKRRRLVVEPELAAA
;
A
#
# COMPACT_ATOMS: atom_id res chain seq x y z
N MET A 1 8.87 -1.34 6.69
CA MET A 1 7.80 -1.77 5.76
C MET A 1 7.17 -3.04 6.32
N ILE A 2 5.85 -3.05 6.52
CA ILE A 2 5.16 -4.13 7.23
C ILE A 2 4.76 -5.22 6.22
N THR A 3 5.21 -6.46 6.44
CA THR A 3 4.80 -7.62 5.65
C THR A 3 3.88 -8.49 6.51
N ASN A 4 2.60 -8.60 6.13
CA ASN A 4 1.62 -9.41 6.85
C ASN A 4 0.53 -9.86 5.86
N GLU A 5 0.60 -11.13 5.48
CA GLU A 5 -0.29 -11.71 4.46
C GLU A 5 -1.76 -11.66 4.88
N ARG A 6 -2.04 -11.84 6.17
CA ARG A 6 -3.41 -11.83 6.68
C ARG A 6 -4.03 -10.44 6.53
N TYR A 7 -3.29 -9.40 6.92
CA TYR A 7 -3.75 -8.02 6.78
C TYR A 7 -3.92 -7.64 5.31
N PHE A 8 -2.93 -7.96 4.47
CA PHE A 8 -3.04 -7.69 3.04
C PHE A 8 -4.24 -8.42 2.41
N SER A 9 -4.46 -9.69 2.74
CA SER A 9 -5.59 -10.47 2.21
C SER A 9 -6.95 -9.88 2.58
N LEU A 10 -7.11 -9.38 3.80
CA LEU A 10 -8.34 -8.70 4.22
C LEU A 10 -8.59 -7.44 3.38
N LEU A 11 -7.57 -6.59 3.20
CA LEU A 11 -7.70 -5.39 2.39
C LEU A 11 -7.96 -5.74 0.92
N LYS A 12 -7.21 -6.70 0.37
CA LYS A 12 -7.37 -7.21 -1.00
C LYS A 12 -8.82 -7.64 -1.28
N HIS A 13 -9.40 -8.42 -0.38
CA HIS A 13 -10.77 -8.92 -0.51
C HIS A 13 -11.80 -7.80 -0.58
N GLU A 14 -11.68 -6.77 0.26
CA GLU A 14 -12.61 -5.63 0.24
C GLU A 14 -12.39 -4.70 -0.97
N ILE A 15 -11.15 -4.62 -1.47
CA ILE A 15 -10.82 -3.94 -2.74
C ILE A 15 -11.49 -4.66 -3.91
N GLU A 16 -11.40 -5.99 -4.00
CA GLU A 16 -12.01 -6.80 -5.06
C GLU A 16 -13.53 -6.70 -5.06
N ARG A 17 -14.14 -6.52 -3.88
CA ARG A 17 -15.58 -6.26 -3.73
C ARG A 17 -16.00 -4.83 -4.09
N GLY A 18 -15.05 -3.90 -4.26
CA GLY A 18 -15.35 -2.50 -4.51
C GLY A 18 -16.02 -1.79 -3.31
N SER A 19 -15.83 -2.28 -2.09
CA SER A 19 -16.57 -1.78 -0.92
C SER A 19 -15.70 -0.93 0.00
N LEU A 20 -15.64 0.39 -0.28
CA LEU A 20 -14.89 1.35 0.55
C LEU A 20 -15.30 1.33 2.05
N PRO A 21 -16.59 1.28 2.45
CA PRO A 21 -16.94 1.23 3.87
C PRO A 21 -16.37 0.01 4.60
N ARG A 22 -16.40 -1.16 3.95
CA ARG A 22 -15.82 -2.40 4.50
C ARG A 22 -14.30 -2.34 4.54
N LEU A 23 -13.66 -1.74 3.53
CA LEU A 23 -12.21 -1.54 3.53
C LEU A 23 -11.76 -0.68 4.71
N LYS A 24 -12.48 0.42 4.99
CA LYS A 24 -12.22 1.29 6.15
C LYS A 24 -12.34 0.53 7.45
N LEU A 25 -13.41 -0.24 7.62
CA LEU A 25 -13.61 -1.10 8.80
C LEU A 25 -12.49 -2.14 8.94
N ALA A 26 -12.09 -2.79 7.84
CA ALA A 26 -10.99 -3.75 7.84
C ALA A 26 -9.67 -3.10 8.27
N MET A 27 -9.38 -1.89 7.79
CA MET A 27 -8.21 -1.13 8.20
C MET A 27 -8.24 -0.79 9.69
N GLU A 28 -9.39 -0.39 10.24
CA GLU A 28 -9.54 -0.13 11.68
C GLU A 28 -9.28 -1.39 12.51
N CYS A 29 -9.82 -2.54 12.10
CA CYS A 29 -9.55 -3.82 12.75
C CYS A 29 -8.05 -4.18 12.69
N ILE A 30 -7.41 -3.99 11.54
CA ILE A 30 -5.96 -4.23 11.35
C ILE A 30 -5.14 -3.32 12.26
N ARG A 31 -5.50 -2.04 12.36
CA ARG A 31 -4.83 -1.08 13.26
C ARG A 31 -4.94 -1.51 14.72
N ALA A 32 -6.14 -1.91 15.15
CA ALA A 32 -6.37 -2.38 16.51
C ALA A 32 -5.57 -3.65 16.82
N ASP A 33 -5.58 -4.64 15.92
CA ASP A 33 -4.83 -5.89 16.06
C ASP A 33 -3.32 -5.65 16.10
N TYR A 34 -2.79 -4.80 15.20
CA TYR A 34 -1.38 -4.45 15.16
C TYR A 34 -0.91 -3.78 16.45
N VAL A 35 -1.67 -2.78 16.92
CA VAL A 35 -1.37 -2.06 18.17
C VAL A 35 -1.42 -3.00 19.37
N LYS A 36 -2.44 -3.87 19.45
CA LYS A 36 -2.54 -4.89 20.50
C LYS A 36 -1.30 -5.78 20.52
N GLY A 37 -0.90 -6.31 19.35
CA GLY A 37 0.29 -7.14 19.24
C GLY A 37 1.58 -6.42 19.65
N LYS A 38 1.70 -5.11 19.38
CA LYS A 38 2.84 -4.31 19.83
C LYS A 38 2.87 -4.09 21.33
N VAL A 39 1.71 -3.93 21.97
CA VAL A 39 1.60 -3.86 23.43
C VAL A 39 1.97 -5.20 24.07
N GLU A 40 1.47 -6.31 23.54
CA GLU A 40 1.78 -7.66 24.03
C GLU A 40 3.26 -8.02 23.90
N GLN A 41 3.94 -7.48 22.87
CA GLN A 41 5.40 -7.61 22.68
C GLN A 41 6.22 -6.68 23.61
N GLY A 42 5.57 -5.85 24.44
CA GLY A 42 6.24 -4.85 25.27
C GLY A 42 6.85 -3.68 24.49
N LEU A 43 6.51 -3.52 23.20
CA LEU A 43 7.04 -2.47 22.33
C LEU A 43 6.26 -1.15 22.44
N LEU A 44 5.08 -1.18 23.06
CA LEU A 44 4.26 0.00 23.32
C LEU A 44 3.66 -0.06 24.72
N ASP A 45 3.64 1.08 25.41
CA ASP A 45 2.92 1.22 26.68
C ASP A 45 1.40 1.31 26.42
N PRO A 46 0.58 0.43 27.03
CA PRO A 46 -0.88 0.51 26.95
C PRO A 46 -1.46 1.89 27.30
N LYS A 47 -0.81 2.65 28.19
CA LYS A 47 -1.23 4.00 28.59
C LYS A 47 -1.08 5.02 27.46
N LEU A 48 -0.02 4.90 26.65
CA LEU A 48 0.24 5.79 25.51
C LEU A 48 -0.68 5.48 24.32
N VAL A 49 -1.06 4.20 24.16
CA VAL A 49 -1.96 3.73 23.10
C VAL A 49 -3.39 4.30 23.21
N ARG A 50 -3.83 4.68 24.42
CA ARG A 50 -5.15 5.29 24.62
C ARG A 50 -5.31 6.65 23.92
N MET A 51 -4.21 7.28 23.50
CA MET A 51 -4.25 8.51 22.72
C MET A 51 -4.50 8.16 21.24
N LYS A 52 -5.65 8.56 20.69
CA LYS A 52 -6.02 8.29 19.28
C LYS A 52 -4.92 8.67 18.27
N SER A 53 -4.18 9.75 18.53
CA SER A 53 -3.06 10.19 17.71
C SER A 53 -1.88 9.21 17.70
N MET A 54 -1.57 8.58 18.84
CA MET A 54 -0.52 7.56 18.95
C MET A 54 -0.89 6.29 18.18
N GLY A 55 -2.15 5.86 18.24
CA GLY A 55 -2.63 4.73 17.45
C GLY A 55 -2.47 4.94 15.94
N LEU A 56 -2.71 6.16 15.45
CA LEU A 56 -2.51 6.54 14.04
C LEU A 56 -1.02 6.60 13.66
N MET A 57 -0.17 7.19 14.50
CA MET A 57 1.28 7.23 14.25
C MET A 57 1.92 5.83 14.24
N VAL A 58 1.55 4.97 15.18
CA VAL A 58 2.06 3.60 15.29
C VAL A 58 1.61 2.74 14.10
N SER A 59 0.43 3.00 13.57
CA SER A 59 -0.12 2.28 12.42
C SER A 59 0.22 2.92 11.07
N GLN A 60 1.01 4.00 11.07
CA GLN A 60 1.48 4.64 9.86
C GLN A 60 2.29 3.63 9.04
N GLY A 61 1.89 3.44 7.78
CA GLY A 61 2.47 2.42 6.89
C GLY A 61 1.74 1.07 6.87
N LEU A 62 0.71 0.83 7.69
CA LEU A 62 -0.20 -0.32 7.49
C LEU A 62 -1.01 -0.21 6.20
N VAL A 63 -1.23 1.01 5.70
CA VAL A 63 -1.82 1.26 4.37
C VAL A 63 -0.98 0.68 3.23
N ASP A 64 0.33 0.53 3.45
CA ASP A 64 1.31 -0.07 2.53
C ASP A 64 1.70 -1.49 2.97
N VAL A 65 0.87 -2.15 3.79
CA VAL A 65 1.10 -3.55 4.19
C VAL A 65 1.23 -4.44 2.96
N ARG A 66 2.18 -5.37 2.99
CA ARG A 66 2.48 -6.22 1.83
C ARG A 66 2.08 -7.66 2.06
N GLY A 67 1.51 -8.24 0.99
CA GLY A 67 1.32 -9.68 0.89
C GLY A 67 2.51 -10.41 0.25
N LYS A 68 2.37 -11.72 0.04
CA LYS A 68 3.40 -12.62 -0.53
C LYS A 68 3.86 -12.19 -1.92
N GLY A 69 2.98 -11.59 -2.72
CA GLY A 69 3.33 -11.03 -4.04
C GLY A 69 4.08 -9.70 -3.98
N ASP A 70 4.43 -9.21 -2.79
CA ASP A 70 5.08 -7.91 -2.56
C ASP A 70 4.27 -6.74 -3.15
N LEU A 71 2.95 -6.89 -3.22
CA LEU A 71 2.02 -5.84 -3.65
C LEU A 71 1.49 -5.08 -2.43
N THR A 72 1.26 -3.77 -2.62
CA THR A 72 0.54 -2.93 -1.65
C THR A 72 -0.95 -2.84 -2.02
N PRO A 73 -1.83 -2.45 -1.08
CA PRO A 73 -3.25 -2.27 -1.34
C PRO A 73 -3.52 -1.31 -2.51
N ILE A 74 -2.74 -0.22 -2.63
CA ILE A 74 -2.90 0.74 -3.73
C ILE A 74 -2.49 0.14 -5.09
N MET A 75 -1.46 -0.71 -5.14
CA MET A 75 -1.13 -1.47 -6.35
C MET A 75 -2.30 -2.37 -6.76
N TRP A 76 -2.90 -3.07 -5.79
CA TRP A 76 -4.03 -3.96 -6.05
C TRP A 76 -5.26 -3.20 -6.53
N ALA A 77 -5.58 -2.05 -5.92
CA ALA A 77 -6.68 -1.19 -6.36
C ALA A 77 -6.51 -0.72 -7.82
N CYS A 78 -5.29 -0.38 -8.23
CA CYS A 78 -5.01 -0.02 -9.62
C CYS A 78 -5.18 -1.20 -10.59
N ILE A 79 -4.78 -2.41 -10.18
CA ILE A 79 -4.98 -3.64 -10.97
C ILE A 79 -6.48 -3.91 -11.14
N VAL A 80 -7.26 -3.84 -10.05
CA VAL A 80 -8.72 -4.04 -10.10
C VAL A 80 -9.40 -2.99 -10.97
N TYR A 81 -9.05 -1.71 -10.81
CA TYR A 81 -9.55 -0.62 -11.67
C TYR A 81 -9.34 -0.93 -13.16
N ARG A 82 -8.12 -1.35 -13.54
CA ARG A 82 -7.79 -1.66 -14.93
C ARG A 82 -8.60 -2.85 -15.43
N GLN A 83 -8.70 -3.92 -14.65
CA GLN A 83 -9.48 -5.11 -15.02
C GLN A 83 -10.95 -4.74 -15.24
N LYS A 84 -11.57 -4.04 -14.28
CA LYS A 84 -12.96 -3.59 -14.38
C LYS A 84 -13.20 -2.68 -15.58
N SER A 85 -12.26 -1.79 -15.88
CA SER A 85 -12.34 -0.91 -17.05
C SER A 85 -12.27 -1.70 -18.37
N LEU A 86 -11.43 -2.74 -18.44
CA LEU A 86 -11.34 -3.62 -19.61
C LEU A 86 -12.61 -4.46 -19.80
N ASP A 87 -13.22 -4.89 -18.70
CA ASP A 87 -14.45 -5.67 -18.70
C ASP A 87 -15.71 -4.83 -18.99
N GLY A 88 -15.56 -3.50 -19.13
CA GLY A 88 -16.68 -2.57 -19.30
C GLY A 88 -17.51 -2.33 -18.02
N ASP A 89 -17.04 -2.80 -16.86
CA ASP A 89 -17.67 -2.58 -15.55
C ASP A 89 -17.31 -1.19 -15.01
N HIS A 90 -18.02 -0.17 -15.50
CA HIS A 90 -17.79 1.23 -15.13
C HIS A 90 -18.03 1.50 -13.64
N LEU A 91 -19.03 0.85 -13.02
CA LEU A 91 -19.32 1.03 -11.60
C LEU A 91 -18.24 0.39 -10.73
N GLY A 92 -17.78 -0.81 -11.10
CA GLY A 92 -16.65 -1.47 -10.45
C GLY A 92 -15.35 -0.68 -10.57
N ALA A 93 -15.10 -0.08 -11.75
CA ALA A 93 -13.95 0.80 -11.95
C ALA A 93 -14.05 2.07 -11.08
N GLN A 94 -15.22 2.73 -11.03
CA GLN A 94 -15.43 3.89 -10.15
C GLN A 94 -15.22 3.55 -8.66
N ALA A 95 -15.71 2.38 -8.23
CA ALA A 95 -15.51 1.90 -6.86
C ALA A 95 -14.01 1.68 -6.55
N ALA A 96 -13.26 1.08 -7.47
CA ALA A 96 -11.82 0.89 -7.33
C ALA A 96 -11.05 2.23 -7.31
N ASP A 97 -11.47 3.23 -8.10
CA ASP A 97 -10.89 4.58 -8.07
C ASP A 97 -11.17 5.30 -6.74
N ALA A 98 -12.39 5.21 -6.21
CA ALA A 98 -12.73 5.78 -4.90
C ALA A 98 -11.93 5.14 -3.75
N ILE A 99 -11.66 3.83 -3.86
CA ILE A 99 -10.78 3.12 -2.94
C ILE A 99 -9.33 3.61 -3.06
N ALA A 100 -8.82 3.77 -4.28
CA ALA A 100 -7.48 4.28 -4.51
C ALA A 100 -7.33 5.71 -3.96
N ASP A 101 -8.33 6.58 -4.15
CA ASP A 101 -8.35 7.93 -3.58
C ASP A 101 -8.28 7.91 -2.05
N TRP A 102 -9.10 7.07 -1.40
CA TRP A 102 -9.02 6.93 0.05
C TRP A 102 -7.66 6.41 0.52
N LEU A 103 -7.08 5.41 -0.14
CA LEU A 103 -5.73 4.93 0.20
C LEU A 103 -4.67 6.04 0.08
N LEU A 104 -4.79 6.92 -0.91
CA LEU A 104 -3.91 8.09 -1.06
C LEU A 104 -4.09 9.11 0.07
N GLN A 105 -5.33 9.35 0.51
CA GLN A 105 -5.62 10.19 1.67
C GLN A 105 -5.01 9.61 2.96
N GLU A 106 -4.97 8.27 3.07
CA GLU A 106 -4.26 7.54 4.13
C GLU A 106 -2.74 7.45 3.91
N GLN A 107 -2.20 8.22 2.95
CA GLN A 107 -0.78 8.33 2.61
C GLN A 107 -0.13 7.08 1.99
N ALA A 108 -0.90 6.24 1.28
CA ALA A 108 -0.34 5.11 0.52
C ALA A 108 0.71 5.57 -0.50
N SER A 109 1.78 4.78 -0.65
CA SER A 109 2.90 5.12 -1.51
C SER A 109 2.68 4.66 -2.96
N VAL A 110 2.52 5.63 -3.87
CA VAL A 110 2.43 5.37 -5.33
C VAL A 110 3.80 5.08 -5.97
N GLY A 111 4.89 5.48 -5.33
CA GLY A 111 6.27 5.27 -5.81
C GLY A 111 6.88 3.95 -5.34
N ALA A 112 6.16 3.20 -4.50
CA ALA A 112 6.59 1.89 -4.06
C ALA A 112 6.76 0.94 -5.26
N GLN A 113 7.86 0.18 -5.26
CA GLN A 113 8.03 -0.96 -6.17
C GLN A 113 7.33 -2.19 -5.59
N GLY A 114 6.69 -3.00 -6.44
CA GLY A 114 6.08 -4.28 -6.07
C GLY A 114 6.46 -5.40 -7.03
N GLY A 115 6.05 -6.64 -6.70
CA GLY A 115 6.37 -7.82 -7.49
C GLY A 115 7.87 -8.14 -7.54
N ARG A 116 8.61 -7.82 -6.48
CA ARG A 116 10.05 -8.07 -6.41
C ARG A 116 10.32 -9.56 -6.23
N GLU A 117 11.16 -10.11 -7.10
CA GLU A 117 11.68 -11.47 -6.91
C GLU A 117 12.59 -11.53 -5.68
N ILE A 118 12.54 -12.64 -4.96
CA ILE A 118 13.50 -12.94 -3.89
C ILE A 118 14.72 -13.56 -4.56
N ILE A 119 15.77 -12.77 -4.69
CA ILE A 119 17.08 -13.20 -5.19
C ILE A 119 17.79 -13.90 -4.05
N ARG A 120 18.19 -15.15 -4.29
CA ARG A 120 19.05 -15.89 -3.36
C ARG A 120 20.48 -15.71 -3.82
N SER A 121 21.28 -15.04 -3.00
CA SER A 121 22.73 -14.93 -3.17
C SER A 121 23.42 -15.64 -2.01
N THR A 122 24.63 -16.13 -2.24
CA THR A 122 25.49 -16.66 -1.16
C THR A 122 26.55 -15.63 -0.90
N ASP A 123 26.64 -15.14 0.35
CA ASP A 123 27.74 -14.30 0.76
C ASP A 123 29.04 -15.10 0.61
N ARG A 124 29.94 -14.63 -0.26
CA ARG A 124 31.20 -15.33 -0.57
C ARG A 124 32.18 -15.35 0.61
N ARG A 125 31.98 -14.50 1.61
CA ARG A 125 32.86 -14.35 2.77
C ARG A 125 32.41 -15.21 3.95
N THR A 126 31.09 -15.37 4.15
CA THR A 126 30.53 -16.13 5.28
C THR A 126 29.93 -17.48 4.86
N GLY A 127 29.67 -17.69 3.57
CA GLY A 127 28.97 -18.86 3.06
C GLY A 127 27.46 -18.87 3.35
N GLU A 128 26.93 -17.81 3.97
CA GLU A 128 25.51 -17.73 4.33
C GLU A 128 24.64 -17.37 3.11
N THR A 129 23.44 -17.93 3.06
CA THR A 129 22.45 -17.57 2.03
C THR A 129 21.78 -16.26 2.42
N VAL A 130 22.02 -15.22 1.62
CA VAL A 130 21.37 -13.92 1.71
C VAL A 130 20.16 -13.91 0.78
N HIS A 131 19.02 -13.47 1.33
CA HIS A 131 17.79 -13.27 0.57
C HIS A 131 17.64 -11.77 0.27
N GLU A 132 18.02 -11.36 -0.93
CA GLU A 132 17.87 -9.99 -1.39
C GLU A 132 16.57 -9.81 -2.18
N ARG A 133 15.95 -8.62 -2.09
CA ARG A 133 14.82 -8.27 -2.95
C ARG A 133 15.37 -7.66 -4.25
N GLY A 134 15.06 -8.28 -5.38
CA GLY A 134 15.38 -7.74 -6.69
C GLY A 134 14.65 -6.43 -7.01
N ARG A 135 14.91 -5.86 -8.20
CA ARG A 135 14.18 -4.68 -8.69
C ARG A 135 12.74 -5.06 -9.00
N GLY A 136 11.79 -4.30 -8.44
CA GLY A 136 10.37 -4.44 -8.74
C GLY A 136 9.91 -3.42 -9.77
N LYS A 137 8.63 -3.47 -10.10
CA LYS A 137 7.98 -2.43 -10.92
C LYS A 137 7.15 -1.53 -10.02
N THR A 138 7.20 -0.23 -10.27
CA THR A 138 6.21 0.72 -9.76
C THR A 138 4.86 0.52 -10.47
N ILE A 139 3.77 1.06 -9.91
CA ILE A 139 2.45 0.99 -10.55
C ILE A 139 2.49 1.63 -11.95
N MET A 140 3.24 2.73 -12.09
CA MET A 140 3.40 3.41 -13.37
C MET A 140 4.15 2.56 -14.40
N GLU A 141 5.24 1.89 -14.02
CA GLU A 141 5.96 0.97 -14.90
C GLU A 141 5.13 -0.28 -15.26
N ALA A 142 4.29 -0.76 -14.34
CA ALA A 142 3.52 -1.98 -14.53
C ALA A 142 2.26 -1.77 -15.38
N LEU A 143 1.51 -0.69 -15.14
CA LEU A 143 0.22 -0.46 -15.78
C LEU A 143 0.30 0.61 -16.89
N GLY A 144 1.24 1.54 -16.81
CA GLY A 144 1.30 2.71 -17.69
C GLY A 144 0.29 3.79 -17.30
N TRP A 145 0.61 5.05 -17.62
CA TRP A 145 -0.14 6.25 -17.19
C TRP A 145 -1.64 6.18 -17.49
N ALA A 146 -2.00 5.86 -18.74
CA ALA A 146 -3.38 5.88 -19.22
C ALA A 146 -4.30 4.85 -18.54
N ASN A 147 -3.72 3.86 -17.85
CA ASN A 147 -4.43 2.76 -17.22
C ASN A 147 -4.55 2.93 -15.70
N LEU A 148 -4.02 4.01 -15.14
CA LEU A 148 -4.14 4.32 -13.72
C LEU A 148 -5.51 4.92 -13.41
N PRO A 149 -6.05 4.69 -12.19
CA PRO A 149 -7.22 5.40 -11.72
C PRO A 149 -7.04 6.93 -11.79
N PRO A 150 -8.08 7.71 -12.12
CA PRO A 150 -8.01 9.17 -12.17
C PRO A 150 -7.45 9.81 -10.89
N SER A 151 -7.82 9.30 -9.71
CA SER A 151 -7.29 9.76 -8.41
C SER A 151 -5.77 9.64 -8.30
N VAL A 152 -5.23 8.50 -8.74
CA VAL A 152 -3.79 8.21 -8.75
C VAL A 152 -3.06 9.10 -9.76
N GLN A 153 -3.63 9.29 -10.95
CA GLN A 153 -3.10 10.22 -11.95
C GLN A 153 -3.01 11.64 -11.37
N HIS A 154 -4.09 12.12 -10.76
CA HIS A 154 -4.14 13.45 -10.16
C HIS A 154 -3.11 13.62 -9.05
N HIS A 155 -2.98 12.62 -8.17
CA HIS A 155 -2.00 12.62 -7.08
C HIS A 155 -0.55 12.69 -7.59
N ILE A 156 -0.21 11.90 -8.60
CA ILE A 156 1.14 11.90 -9.19
C ILE A 156 1.44 13.24 -9.87
N LYS A 157 0.48 13.79 -10.63
CA LYS A 157 0.61 15.12 -11.27
C LYS A 157 0.86 16.20 -10.23
N ARG A 158 0.08 16.23 -9.15
CA ARG A 158 0.27 17.21 -8.06
C ARG A 158 1.64 17.11 -7.43
N ARG A 159 2.13 15.90 -7.13
CA ARG A 159 3.48 15.74 -6.57
C ARG A 159 4.58 16.26 -7.50
N ARG A 160 4.47 16.03 -8.82
CA ARG A 160 5.44 16.57 -9.79
C ARG A 160 5.48 18.09 -9.79
N LEU A 161 4.30 18.72 -9.77
CA LEU A 161 4.17 20.19 -9.75
C LEU A 161 4.68 20.84 -8.46
N VAL A 162 4.79 20.10 -7.35
CA VAL A 162 5.32 20.60 -6.07
C VAL A 162 6.85 20.43 -5.99
N VAL A 163 7.39 19.34 -6.54
CA VAL A 163 8.84 19.03 -6.47
C VAL A 163 9.67 19.80 -7.51
N GLU A 164 9.13 20.05 -8.70
CA GLU A 164 9.85 20.82 -9.74
C GLU A 164 10.15 22.29 -9.38
N PRO A 165 9.26 23.07 -8.74
CA PRO A 165 9.59 24.44 -8.33
C PRO A 165 10.58 24.52 -7.15
N GLU A 166 10.62 23.53 -6.27
CA GLU A 166 11.59 23.51 -5.15
C GLU A 166 13.02 23.19 -5.62
N LEU A 167 13.18 22.34 -6.65
CA LEU A 167 14.47 22.05 -7.27
C LEU A 167 14.95 23.13 -8.25
N ALA A 168 14.03 23.92 -8.82
CA ALA A 168 14.36 25.06 -9.67
C ALA A 168 14.71 26.33 -8.87
N ALA A 169 14.46 26.34 -7.55
CA ALA A 169 14.73 27.44 -6.63
C ALA A 169 15.89 27.18 -5.66
N ALA A 170 16.57 26.03 -5.78
CA ALA A 170 17.75 25.62 -5.02
C ALA A 170 19.00 25.64 -5.90
#